data_AF-A0A2W4RDC1-F1
#
_entry.id   AF-A0A2W4RDC1-F1
#
_cell.length_a   1.000
_cell.length_b   1.000
_cell.length_c   1.000
_cell.angle_alpha   90.00
_cell.angle_beta   90.00
_cell.angle_gamma   90.00
#
_symmetry.space_group_name_H-M   'P 1'
#
loop_
_entity.id
_entity.type
_entity.pdbx_description
1 polymer ?
#
loop_
_entity_poly.entity_id
_entity_poly.type
_entity_poly.pdbx_seq_one_letter_code
_entity_poly.pdbx_strand_id
1 'polypeptide(L)'
;MVEGGFILFGITVIVCLYVIIIYNRLISLKHDTAKAWSNIDVLLKQRHDELPKLIETCKQYMQHERETLERVMQARSSVSTARKTANLRALGVAESQLHQGLTSLFATAEAYPQLKADESFRNLESRITGLENAIADRREYYNEVVNSN
;
A
#
# COMPACT_ATOMS: atom_id res chain seq x y z
N MET A 1 29.05 44.71 -32.62
CA MET A 1 29.35 43.37 -32.02
C MET A 1 28.97 43.28 -30.54
N VAL A 2 28.94 44.37 -29.77
CA VAL A 2 28.63 44.33 -28.32
C VAL A 2 27.14 44.04 -28.04
N GLU A 3 26.21 44.57 -28.84
CA GLU A 3 24.76 44.40 -28.62
C GLU A 3 24.29 42.94 -28.76
N GLY A 4 24.85 42.18 -29.69
CA GLY A 4 24.54 40.76 -29.84
C GLY A 4 24.99 39.89 -28.66
N GLY A 5 26.05 40.32 -27.95
CA GLY A 5 26.55 39.63 -26.76
C GLY A 5 25.60 39.73 -25.57
N PHE A 6 24.98 40.91 -25.36
CA PHE A 6 23.98 41.11 -24.31
C PHE A 6 22.69 40.32 -24.57
N ILE A 7 22.25 40.23 -25.84
CA ILE A 7 21.09 39.43 -26.23
C ILE A 7 21.36 37.94 -25.97
N LEU A 8 22.52 37.44 -26.41
CA LEU A 8 22.91 36.04 -26.18
C LEU A 8 22.98 35.72 -24.68
N PHE A 9 23.60 36.60 -23.89
CA PHE A 9 23.69 36.45 -22.44
C PHE A 9 22.30 36.44 -21.78
N GLY A 10 21.40 37.35 -22.16
CA GLY A 10 20.03 37.38 -21.65
C GLY A 10 19.27 36.08 -21.95
N ILE A 11 19.41 35.55 -23.17
CA ILE A 11 18.83 34.25 -23.56
C ILE A 11 19.41 33.12 -22.71
N THR A 12 20.73 33.07 -22.52
CA THR A 12 21.38 32.06 -21.68
C THR A 12 20.85 32.09 -20.25
N VAL A 13 20.72 33.27 -19.65
CA VAL A 13 20.17 33.42 -18.29
C VAL A 13 18.73 32.91 -18.22
N ILE A 14 17.88 33.27 -19.19
CA ILE A 14 16.48 32.80 -19.23
C ILE A 14 16.42 31.27 -19.34
N VAL A 15 17.24 30.67 -20.21
CA VAL A 15 17.30 29.21 -20.37
C VAL A 15 17.76 28.54 -19.08
N CYS A 16 18.81 29.06 -18.42
CA CYS A 16 19.28 28.53 -17.15
C CYS A 16 18.21 28.61 -16.06
N LEU A 17 17.51 29.75 -15.93
CA LEU A 17 16.41 29.90 -14.97
C LEU A 17 15.26 28.93 -15.26
N TYR A 18 14.91 28.74 -16.53
CA TYR A 18 13.86 27.81 -16.94
C TYR A 18 14.21 26.35 -16.57
N VAL A 19 15.46 25.93 -16.82
CA VAL A 19 15.94 24.60 -16.43
C VAL A 19 15.90 24.40 -14.92
N ILE A 20 16.31 25.39 -14.13
CA ILE A 20 16.25 25.33 -12.66
C ILE A 20 14.81 25.15 -12.17
N ILE A 21 13.85 25.87 -12.76
CA ILE A 21 12.43 25.75 -12.39
C ILE A 21 11.91 24.34 -12.68
N ILE A 22 12.20 23.77 -13.85
CA ILE A 22 11.78 22.40 -14.20
C ILE A 22 12.42 21.39 -13.25
N TYR A 23 13.72 21.51 -13.00
CA TYR A 23 14.45 20.58 -12.14
C TYR A 23 13.89 20.57 -10.71
N ASN A 24 13.60 21.74 -10.16
CA ASN A 24 12.98 21.86 -8.84
C ASN A 24 11.57 21.24 -8.80
N ARG A 25 10.76 21.44 -9.85
CA ARG A 25 9.44 20.80 -9.95
C ARG A 25 9.54 19.28 -9.99
N LEU A 26 10.46 18.73 -10.80
CA LEU A 26 10.67 17.28 -10.89
C LEU A 26 11.11 16.67 -9.55
N ILE A 27 11.97 17.36 -8.81
CA ILE A 27 12.39 16.93 -7.47
C ILE A 27 11.21 16.91 -6.50
N SER A 28 10.38 17.96 -6.50
CA SER A 28 9.18 18.01 -5.65
C SER A 28 8.26 16.82 -5.95
N LEU A 29 7.98 16.57 -7.23
CA LEU A 29 7.14 15.45 -7.68
C LEU A 29 7.62 14.10 -7.15
N LYS A 30 8.94 13.88 -7.26
CA LYS A 30 9.58 12.65 -6.79
C LYS A 30 9.41 12.50 -5.28
N HIS A 31 9.59 13.57 -4.51
CA HIS A 31 9.43 13.54 -3.06
C HIS A 31 7.99 13.31 -2.63
N ASP A 32 7.02 13.95 -3.29
CA ASP A 32 5.60 13.80 -2.97
C ASP A 32 5.12 12.36 -3.24
N THR A 33 5.51 11.79 -4.38
CA THR A 33 5.21 10.40 -4.73
C THR A 33 5.84 9.43 -3.73
N ALA A 34 7.11 9.64 -3.36
CA ALA A 34 7.80 8.79 -2.39
C ALA A 34 7.18 8.86 -0.98
N LYS A 35 6.77 10.06 -0.56
CA LYS A 35 6.07 10.28 0.71
C LYS A 35 4.70 9.61 0.72
N ALA A 36 3.93 9.76 -0.35
CA ALA A 36 2.65 9.09 -0.51
C ALA A 36 2.80 7.56 -0.44
N TRP A 37 3.80 7.00 -1.13
CA TRP A 37 4.11 5.57 -1.07
C TRP A 37 4.53 5.10 0.33
N SER A 38 5.40 5.84 1.01
CA SER A 38 5.85 5.51 2.38
C SER A 38 4.68 5.41 3.35
N ASN A 39 3.65 6.25 3.20
CA ASN A 39 2.45 6.19 4.03
C ASN A 39 1.66 4.90 3.81
N ILE A 40 1.56 4.43 2.57
CA ILE A 40 0.92 3.15 2.24
C ILE A 40 1.73 1.99 2.86
N ASP A 41 3.06 1.97 2.67
CA ASP A 41 3.90 0.86 3.14
C ASP A 41 3.82 0.63 4.66
N VAL A 42 3.68 1.71 5.45
CA VAL A 42 3.46 1.60 6.90
C VAL A 42 2.17 0.84 7.21
N LEU A 43 1.07 1.17 6.55
CA LEU A 43 -0.22 0.50 6.75
C LEU A 43 -0.17 -0.96 6.28
N LEU A 44 0.47 -1.23 5.14
CA LEU A 44 0.69 -2.60 4.65
C LEU A 44 1.45 -3.45 5.66
N LYS A 45 2.51 -2.89 6.26
CA LYS A 45 3.29 -3.55 7.31
C LYS A 45 2.45 -3.82 8.55
N GLN A 46 1.73 -2.82 9.06
CA GLN A 46 0.86 -2.97 10.22
C GLN A 46 -0.20 -4.06 10.03
N ARG A 47 -0.82 -4.13 8.84
CA ARG A 47 -1.78 -5.19 8.53
C ARG A 47 -1.09 -6.55 8.49
N HIS A 48 0.04 -6.65 7.79
CA HIS A 48 0.81 -7.89 7.67
C HIS A 48 1.21 -8.49 9.02
N ASP A 49 1.46 -7.64 10.01
CA ASP A 49 1.85 -8.00 11.36
C ASP A 49 0.67 -8.51 12.23
N GLU A 50 -0.59 -8.16 11.90
CA GLU A 50 -1.76 -8.70 12.61
C GLU A 50 -2.24 -10.05 12.06
N LEU A 51 -1.98 -10.33 10.78
CA LEU A 51 -2.48 -11.55 10.13
C LEU A 51 -2.12 -12.85 10.86
N PRO A 52 -0.91 -13.03 11.42
CA PRO A 52 -0.60 -14.23 12.19
C PRO A 52 -1.52 -14.41 13.40
N LYS A 53 -1.86 -13.32 14.09
CA LYS A 53 -2.76 -13.34 15.25
C LYS A 53 -4.17 -13.72 14.81
N LEU A 54 -4.67 -13.12 13.72
CA LEU A 54 -5.97 -13.46 13.14
C LEU A 54 -6.05 -14.95 12.77
N ILE A 55 -5.05 -15.45 12.05
CA ILE A 55 -4.98 -16.85 11.62
C ILE A 55 -4.98 -17.79 12.84
N GLU A 56 -4.23 -17.46 13.88
CA GLU A 56 -4.15 -18.28 15.09
C GLU A 56 -5.50 -18.32 15.82
N THR A 57 -6.17 -17.16 15.98
CA THR A 57 -7.52 -17.11 16.57
C THR A 57 -8.50 -17.92 15.73
N CYS A 58 -8.51 -17.78 14.40
CA CYS A 58 -9.38 -18.58 13.53
C CYS A 58 -9.12 -20.08 13.64
N LYS A 59 -7.87 -20.54 13.73
CA LYS A 59 -7.52 -21.97 13.85
C LYS A 59 -8.15 -22.65 15.06
N GLN A 60 -8.35 -21.93 16.16
CA GLN A 60 -8.93 -22.49 17.39
C GLN A 60 -10.38 -22.94 17.19
N TYR A 61 -11.12 -22.26 16.31
CA TYR A 61 -12.55 -22.48 16.10
C TYR A 61 -12.88 -23.11 14.73
N MET A 62 -12.10 -22.80 13.70
CA MET A 62 -12.37 -23.18 12.30
C MET A 62 -11.58 -24.42 11.85
N GLN A 63 -11.67 -25.51 12.62
CA GLN A 63 -10.83 -26.71 12.41
C GLN A 63 -11.02 -27.40 11.04
N HIS A 64 -12.20 -27.23 10.43
CA HIS A 64 -12.51 -27.81 9.12
C HIS A 64 -12.19 -26.88 7.93
N GLU A 65 -11.80 -25.64 8.19
CA GLU A 65 -11.56 -24.59 7.18
C GLU A 65 -10.09 -24.45 6.80
N ARG A 66 -9.40 -25.59 6.70
CA ARG A 66 -7.95 -25.62 6.47
C ARG A 66 -7.57 -24.94 5.16
N GLU A 67 -8.33 -25.20 4.10
CA GLU A 67 -8.10 -24.61 2.78
C GLU A 67 -8.24 -23.08 2.81
N THR A 68 -9.25 -22.55 3.53
CA THR A 68 -9.47 -21.12 3.68
C THR A 68 -8.29 -20.45 4.40
N LEU A 69 -7.82 -21.04 5.52
CA LEU A 69 -6.67 -20.54 6.27
C LEU A 69 -5.36 -20.66 5.48
N GLU A 70 -5.17 -21.74 4.72
CA GLU A 70 -4.01 -21.95 3.85
C GLU A 70 -3.93 -20.90 2.75
N ARG A 71 -5.06 -20.57 2.10
CA ARG A 71 -5.13 -19.49 1.09
C ARG A 71 -4.69 -18.15 1.66
N VAL A 72 -5.13 -17.79 2.86
CA VAL A 72 -4.73 -16.54 3.53
C VAL A 72 -3.23 -16.55 3.89
N MET A 73 -2.73 -17.66 4.43
CA MET A 73 -1.31 -17.83 4.74
C MET A 73 -0.43 -17.70 3.48
N GLN A 74 -0.85 -18.33 2.37
CA GLN A 74 -0.13 -18.25 1.10
C GLN A 74 -0.14 -16.83 0.55
N ALA A 75 -1.29 -16.15 0.53
CA ALA A 75 -1.38 -14.77 0.07
C ALA A 75 -0.50 -13.82 0.92
N ARG A 76 -0.49 -14.01 2.25
CA ARG A 76 0.43 -13.29 3.15
C ARG A 76 1.90 -13.53 2.79
N SER A 77 2.28 -14.77 2.49
CA SER A 77 3.64 -15.12 2.09
C SER A 77 4.04 -14.46 0.77
N SER A 78 3.12 -14.43 -0.21
CA SER A 78 3.30 -13.73 -1.49
C SER A 78 3.56 -12.24 -1.27
N VAL A 79 2.81 -11.58 -0.36
CA VAL A 79 3.05 -10.17 0.00
C VAL A 79 4.43 -9.99 0.61
N SER A 80 4.82 -10.82 1.58
CA SER A 80 6.16 -10.78 2.19
C SER A 80 7.27 -10.89 1.15
N THR A 81 7.11 -11.81 0.19
CA THR A 81 8.07 -12.03 -0.89
C THR A 81 8.13 -10.84 -1.85
N ALA A 82 6.99 -10.31 -2.28
CA ALA A 82 6.93 -9.16 -3.18
C ALA A 82 7.51 -7.88 -2.55
N ARG A 83 7.34 -7.69 -1.23
CA ARG A 83 7.98 -6.58 -0.50
C ARG A 83 9.50 -6.70 -0.48
N LYS A 84 10.05 -7.90 -0.26
CA LYS A 84 11.50 -8.15 -0.25
C LYS A 84 12.16 -7.88 -1.60
N THR A 85 11.46 -8.14 -2.70
CA THR A 85 11.99 -7.92 -4.06
C THR A 85 11.79 -6.48 -4.56
N ALA A 86 11.22 -5.59 -3.74
CA ALA A 86 10.91 -4.20 -4.08
C ALA A 86 10.11 -4.04 -5.40
N ASN A 87 9.37 -5.07 -5.81
CA ASN A 87 8.60 -5.07 -7.04
C ASN A 87 7.17 -4.59 -6.77
N LEU A 88 6.93 -3.30 -7.01
CA LEU A 88 5.64 -2.63 -6.79
C LEU A 88 4.47 -3.31 -7.52
N ARG A 89 4.68 -3.77 -8.75
CA ARG A 89 3.64 -4.46 -9.52
C ARG A 89 3.29 -5.82 -8.89
N ALA A 90 4.31 -6.61 -8.56
CA ALA A 90 4.10 -7.90 -7.89
C ALA A 90 3.46 -7.70 -6.51
N LEU A 91 3.83 -6.64 -5.80
CA LEU A 91 3.25 -6.28 -4.51
C LEU A 91 1.76 -5.97 -4.66
N GLY A 92 1.36 -5.13 -5.63
CA GLY A 92 -0.06 -4.84 -5.87
C GLY A 92 -0.91 -6.08 -6.17
N VAL A 93 -0.37 -7.03 -6.93
CA VAL A 93 -1.06 -8.31 -7.21
C VAL A 93 -1.20 -9.16 -5.94
N ALA A 94 -0.11 -9.34 -5.19
CA ALA A 94 -0.13 -10.11 -3.95
C ALA A 94 -1.06 -9.50 -2.90
N GLU A 95 -1.09 -8.17 -2.83
CA GLU A 95 -1.98 -7.40 -1.98
C GLU A 95 -3.46 -7.60 -2.31
N SER A 96 -3.82 -7.64 -3.61
CA SER A 96 -5.17 -7.94 -4.05
C SER A 96 -5.61 -9.36 -3.68
N GLN A 97 -4.70 -10.34 -3.85
CA GLN A 97 -4.96 -11.73 -3.45
C GLN A 97 -5.17 -11.86 -1.94
N LEU A 98 -4.38 -11.15 -1.14
CA LEU A 98 -4.52 -11.13 0.31
C LEU A 98 -5.86 -10.50 0.73
N HIS A 99 -6.24 -9.37 0.13
CA HIS A 99 -7.53 -8.74 0.38
C HIS A 99 -8.69 -9.71 0.09
N GLN A 100 -8.67 -10.38 -1.06
CA GLN A 100 -9.69 -11.40 -1.40
C GLN A 100 -9.72 -12.56 -0.40
N GLY A 101 -8.54 -13.03 0.03
CA GLY A 101 -8.42 -14.08 1.05
C GLY A 101 -9.02 -13.65 2.39
N LEU A 102 -8.79 -12.41 2.81
CA LEU A 102 -9.37 -11.84 4.03
C LEU A 102 -10.90 -11.73 3.95
N THR A 103 -11.43 -11.23 2.83
CA THR A 103 -12.88 -11.18 2.60
C THR A 103 -13.51 -12.58 2.67
N SER A 104 -12.88 -13.58 2.05
CA SER A 104 -13.33 -14.96 2.14
C SER A 104 -13.26 -15.50 3.57
N LEU A 105 -12.19 -15.20 4.32
CA LEU A 105 -12.03 -15.65 5.70
C LEU A 105 -13.10 -15.08 6.62
N PHE A 106 -13.37 -13.77 6.52
CA PHE A 106 -14.42 -13.13 7.32
C PHE A 106 -15.82 -13.64 6.94
N ALA A 107 -16.09 -13.84 5.66
CA ALA A 107 -17.35 -14.46 5.22
C ALA A 107 -17.53 -15.89 5.77
N THR A 108 -16.46 -16.68 5.82
CA THR A 108 -16.52 -18.02 6.43
C THR A 108 -16.69 -17.92 7.95
N ALA A 109 -16.05 -16.96 8.61
CA ALA A 109 -16.17 -16.75 10.06
C ALA A 109 -17.61 -16.46 10.52
N GLU A 110 -18.46 -15.92 9.63
CA GLU A 110 -19.89 -15.72 9.90
C GLU A 110 -20.63 -17.01 10.28
N ALA A 111 -20.18 -18.16 9.77
CA ALA A 111 -20.75 -19.47 10.09
C ALA A 111 -20.31 -20.03 11.46
N TYR A 112 -19.44 -19.32 12.20
CA TYR A 112 -18.86 -19.76 13.47
C TYR A 112 -19.24 -18.82 14.62
N PRO A 113 -20.43 -18.96 15.24
CA PRO A 113 -20.92 -18.04 16.28
C PRO A 113 -19.97 -17.87 17.47
N GLN A 114 -19.24 -18.92 17.86
CA GLN A 114 -18.27 -18.87 18.95
C GLN A 114 -17.06 -17.99 18.59
N LEU A 115 -16.55 -18.09 17.36
CA LEU A 115 -15.48 -17.23 16.86
C LEU A 115 -15.94 -15.78 16.77
N LYS A 116 -17.17 -15.53 16.29
CA LYS A 116 -17.74 -14.18 16.25
C LYS A 116 -17.90 -13.56 17.63
N ALA A 117 -18.18 -14.39 18.65
CA ALA A 117 -18.29 -13.94 20.03
C ALA A 117 -16.92 -13.72 20.70
N ASP A 118 -15.84 -14.25 20.13
CA ASP A 118 -14.48 -14.08 20.64
C ASP A 118 -14.04 -12.61 20.52
N GLU A 119 -13.67 -12.01 21.65
CA GLU A 119 -13.26 -10.61 21.72
C GLU A 119 -11.97 -10.34 20.94
N SER A 120 -11.02 -11.28 20.96
CA SER A 120 -9.76 -11.13 20.23
C SER A 120 -10.00 -11.13 18.72
N PHE A 121 -10.88 -12.01 18.23
CA PHE A 121 -11.28 -12.05 16.82
C PHE A 121 -11.93 -10.73 16.40
N ARG A 122 -12.93 -10.25 17.14
CA ARG A 122 -13.63 -8.99 16.81
C ARG A 122 -12.69 -7.78 16.79
N ASN A 123 -11.74 -7.71 17.73
CA ASN A 123 -10.73 -6.66 17.77
C ASN A 123 -9.79 -6.72 16.56
N LEU A 124 -9.37 -7.92 16.17
CA LEU A 124 -8.51 -8.13 14.99
C LEU A 124 -9.25 -7.82 13.69
N GLU A 125 -10.49 -8.29 13.54
CA GLU A 125 -11.36 -8.00 12.40
C GLU A 125 -11.57 -6.49 12.23
N SER A 126 -11.93 -5.78 13.31
CA SER A 126 -12.09 -4.32 13.29
C SER A 126 -10.80 -3.61 12.92
N ARG A 127 -9.66 -3.99 13.50
CA ARG A 127 -8.37 -3.37 13.21
C ARG A 127 -7.92 -3.62 11.78
N ILE A 128 -8.07 -4.84 11.28
CA ILE A 128 -7.68 -5.20 9.91
C ILE A 128 -8.60 -4.50 8.91
N THR A 129 -9.91 -4.48 9.12
CA THR A 129 -10.85 -3.75 8.26
C THR A 129 -10.57 -2.25 8.26
N GLY A 130 -10.25 -1.67 9.43
CA GLY A 130 -9.82 -0.26 9.51
C GLY A 130 -8.53 0.02 8.74
N LEU A 131 -7.57 -0.91 8.76
CA LEU A 131 -6.35 -0.81 7.96
C LEU A 131 -6.64 -0.94 6.46
N GLU A 132 -7.51 -1.84 6.02
CA GLU A 132 -7.92 -1.97 4.61
C GLU A 132 -8.51 -0.66 4.08
N ASN A 133 -9.41 -0.04 4.84
CA ASN A 133 -10.01 1.24 4.47
C ASN A 133 -8.95 2.33 4.37
N ALA A 134 -8.07 2.45 5.38
CA ALA A 134 -6.98 3.42 5.33
C ALA A 134 -6.01 3.17 4.17
N ILE A 135 -5.74 1.90 3.81
CA ILE A 135 -4.91 1.56 2.64
C ILE A 135 -5.61 2.00 1.35
N ALA A 136 -6.93 1.77 1.22
CA ALA A 136 -7.71 2.19 0.07
C ALA A 136 -7.67 3.72 -0.10
N ASP A 137 -7.94 4.47 0.97
CA ASP A 137 -7.89 5.94 0.96
C ASP A 137 -6.50 6.46 0.56
N ARG A 138 -5.42 5.84 1.10
CA ARG A 138 -4.05 6.25 0.76
C ARG A 138 -3.65 5.87 -0.67
N ARG A 139 -4.21 4.81 -1.23
CA ARG A 139 -4.02 4.46 -2.65
C ARG A 139 -4.70 5.44 -3.57
N GLU A 140 -5.90 5.89 -3.23
CA GLU A 140 -6.59 6.95 -3.96
C GLU A 140 -5.75 8.23 -3.96
N TYR A 141 -5.30 8.69 -2.78
CA TYR A 141 -4.40 9.84 -2.66
C TYR A 141 -3.08 9.66 -3.43
N TYR A 142 -2.47 8.48 -3.40
CA TYR A 142 -1.26 8.21 -4.19
C TYR A 142 -1.53 8.33 -5.69
N ASN A 143 -2.65 7.79 -6.17
CA ASN A 143 -3.03 7.91 -7.58
C ASN A 143 -3.29 9.37 -7.96
N GLU A 144 -3.92 10.16 -7.08
CA GLU A 144 -4.05 11.61 -7.28
C GLU A 144 -2.68 12.27 -7.42
N VAL A 145 -1.76 12.04 -6.46
CA VAL A 145 -0.40 12.60 -6.48
C VAL A 145 0.41 12.16 -7.71
N VAL A 146 0.14 10.99 -8.28
CA VAL A 146 0.81 10.52 -9.50
C VAL A 146 0.17 11.09 -10.77
N ASN A 147 -1.14 11.35 -10.78
CA ASN A 147 -1.88 11.81 -11.95
C ASN A 147 -2.00 13.33 -12.05
N SER A 148 -1.99 14.06 -10.92
CA SER A 148 -2.19 15.51 -10.86
C SER A 148 -0.91 16.34 -11.06
N ASN A 149 0.19 15.67 -11.36
CA ASN A 149 1.57 16.11 -11.19
C ASN A 149 2.38 15.74 -12.44
#